data_AF-A0A8J5MFK5-F1
#
_entry.id   AF-A0A8J5MFK5-F1
#
_cell.length_a   1.000
_cell.length_b   1.000
_cell.length_c   1.000
_cell.angle_alpha   90.00
_cell.angle_beta   90.00
_cell.angle_gamma   90.00
#
_symmetry.space_group_name_H-M   'P 1'
#
loop_
_entity.id
_entity.type
_entity.pdbx_description
1 polymer ?
#
loop_
_entity_poly.entity_id
_entity_poly.type
_entity_poly.pdbx_seq_one_letter_code
_entity_poly.pdbx_strand_id
1 'polypeptide(L)'
;MIAKGTRAAKGLINLWGTDRGTFPVVLLVGFAMTAAIGNGVRHLINNPDVCLTKSKRGNSMHYDEGQGVEWQAQRSRFANMDKNPVNQSHQENK
;
A
#
# COMPACT_ATOMS: atom_id res chain seq x y z
N MET A 1 3.83 -17.88 42.82
CA MET A 1 4.46 -17.08 41.74
C MET A 1 5.43 -17.96 40.94
N ILE A 2 5.02 -18.59 39.84
CA ILE A 2 5.89 -19.47 39.01
C ILE A 2 5.84 -19.09 37.51
N ALA A 3 5.25 -17.95 37.15
CA ALA A 3 4.98 -17.60 35.74
C ALA A 3 5.94 -16.56 35.12
N LYS A 4 6.72 -15.81 35.91
CA LYS A 4 7.57 -14.74 35.38
C LYS A 4 8.88 -15.26 34.75
N GLY A 5 9.49 -16.31 35.30
CA GLY A 5 10.76 -16.87 34.81
C GLY A 5 10.65 -17.66 33.50
N THR A 6 9.55 -18.40 33.30
CA THR A 6 9.33 -19.25 32.12
C THR A 6 9.03 -18.44 30.85
N ARG A 7 8.48 -17.23 30.99
CA ARG A 7 8.23 -16.31 29.86
C ARG A 7 9.51 -15.61 29.40
N ALA A 8 10.38 -15.24 30.34
CA ALA A 8 11.66 -14.58 30.05
C ALA A 8 12.66 -15.53 29.34
N ALA A 9 12.54 -16.84 29.52
CA ALA A 9 13.39 -17.85 28.89
C ALA A 9 12.96 -18.20 27.45
N LYS A 10 11.74 -17.84 27.01
CA LYS A 10 11.32 -18.03 25.62
C LYS A 10 11.81 -16.86 24.77
N GLY A 11 12.58 -17.16 23.73
CA GLY A 11 13.03 -16.15 22.76
C GLY A 11 11.84 -15.36 22.17
N LEU A 12 12.08 -14.10 21.80
CA LEU A 12 11.06 -13.10 21.43
C LEU A 12 10.01 -13.64 20.43
N ILE A 13 10.46 -14.38 19.42
CA ILE A 13 9.62 -14.97 18.37
C ILE A 13 8.67 -16.04 18.95
N ASN A 14 9.19 -16.93 19.80
CA ASN A 14 8.35 -17.92 20.49
C ASN A 14 7.43 -17.25 21.50
N LEU A 15 7.83 -16.15 22.13
CA LEU A 15 6.95 -15.42 23.05
C LEU A 15 5.78 -14.76 22.28
N TRP A 16 6.07 -14.09 21.17
CA TRP A 16 5.07 -13.40 20.35
C TRP A 16 4.14 -14.36 19.61
N GLY A 17 4.65 -15.50 19.16
CA GLY A 17 3.87 -16.51 18.45
C GLY A 17 2.97 -17.36 19.34
N THR A 18 3.32 -17.55 20.63
CA THR A 18 2.58 -18.47 21.52
C THR A 18 1.70 -17.76 22.56
N ASP A 19 1.86 -16.46 22.75
CA ASP A 19 1.09 -15.71 23.74
C ASP A 19 -0.28 -15.25 23.19
N ARG A 20 -1.36 -15.58 23.91
CA ARG A 20 -2.75 -15.35 23.47
C ARG A 20 -3.10 -13.87 23.26
N GLY A 21 -2.49 -12.97 24.04
CA GLY A 21 -2.72 -11.53 23.92
C GLY A 21 -1.87 -10.88 22.83
N THR A 22 -0.65 -11.38 22.63
CA THR A 22 0.34 -10.75 21.75
C THR A 22 0.21 -11.20 20.29
N PHE A 23 -0.16 -12.47 20.05
CA PHE A 23 -0.25 -13.04 18.71
C PHE A 23 -1.19 -12.27 17.75
N PRO A 24 -2.44 -11.91 18.14
CA PRO A 24 -3.33 -11.17 17.25
C PRO A 24 -2.76 -9.80 16.86
N VAL A 25 -2.07 -9.13 17.78
CA VAL A 25 -1.45 -7.82 17.54
C VAL A 25 -0.32 -7.93 16.53
N VAL A 26 0.60 -8.88 16.74
CA VAL A 26 1.73 -9.10 15.82
C VAL A 26 1.26 -9.53 14.44
N LEU A 27 0.21 -10.34 14.37
CA LEU A 27 -0.42 -10.71 13.10
C LEU A 27 -0.97 -9.50 12.34
N LEU A 28 -1.74 -8.63 13.02
CA LEU A 28 -2.28 -7.42 12.41
C LEU A 28 -1.19 -6.44 11.97
N VAL A 29 -0.15 -6.26 12.78
CA VAL A 29 1.02 -5.45 12.44
C VAL A 29 1.75 -6.03 11.23
N GLY A 30 1.95 -7.34 11.20
CA GLY A 30 2.57 -8.03 10.06
C GLY A 30 1.75 -7.85 8.77
N PHE A 31 0.43 -8.04 8.86
CA PHE A 31 -0.46 -7.82 7.73
C PHE A 31 -0.42 -6.36 7.24
N ALA A 32 -0.51 -5.39 8.14
CA ALA A 32 -0.43 -3.98 7.81
C ALA A 32 0.92 -3.61 7.16
N MET A 33 2.02 -4.17 7.67
CA MET A 33 3.36 -3.99 7.09
C MET A 33 3.44 -4.56 5.66
N THR A 34 2.99 -5.80 5.44
CA THR A 34 2.98 -6.41 4.11
C THR A 34 2.11 -5.63 3.14
N ALA A 35 0.93 -5.18 3.58
CA ALA A 35 0.03 -4.36 2.78
C ALA A 35 0.67 -3.00 2.42
N ALA A 36 1.32 -2.32 3.38
CA ALA A 36 1.97 -1.04 3.13
C ALA A 36 3.13 -1.18 2.13
N ILE A 37 3.98 -2.19 2.30
CA ILE A 37 5.10 -2.45 1.39
C ILE A 37 4.57 -2.82 0.00
N GLY A 38 3.58 -3.72 -0.10
CA GLY A 38 2.99 -4.11 -1.38
C GLY A 38 2.39 -2.92 -2.14
N ASN A 39 1.66 -2.05 -1.44
CA ASN A 39 1.13 -0.83 -2.04
C ASN A 39 2.22 0.16 -2.43
N GLY A 40 3.27 0.32 -1.62
CA GLY A 40 4.42 1.17 -1.94
C GLY A 40 5.16 0.70 -3.19
N VAL A 41 5.44 -0.60 -3.30
CA VAL A 41 6.07 -1.20 -4.48
C VAL A 41 5.19 -1.02 -5.72
N ARG A 42 3.89 -1.32 -5.61
CA ARG A 42 2.92 -1.10 -6.71
C ARG A 42 2.92 0.37 -7.14
N HIS A 43 2.92 1.30 -6.20
CA HIS A 43 2.94 2.73 -6.47
C HIS A 43 4.22 3.12 -7.22
N LEU A 44 5.39 2.71 -6.75
CA LEU A 44 6.68 3.07 -7.35
C LEU A 44 6.87 2.48 -8.76
N ILE A 45 6.41 1.25 -9.01
CA ILE A 45 6.56 0.60 -10.34
C ILE A 45 5.61 1.23 -11.36
N ASN A 46 4.38 1.54 -10.95
CA ASN A 46 3.36 2.05 -11.86
C ASN A 46 3.40 3.58 -12.02
N ASN A 47 4.15 4.30 -11.18
CA ASN A 47 4.26 5.74 -11.29
C ASN A 47 4.95 6.11 -12.62
N PRO A 48 4.35 6.99 -13.45
CA PRO A 48 4.98 7.46 -14.69
C PRO A 48 6.33 8.13 -14.43
N ASP A 49 6.49 8.82 -13.29
CA ASP A 49 7.66 9.65 -12.97
C ASP A 49 8.88 8.85 -12.47
N VAL A 50 8.68 7.56 -12.18
CA VAL A 50 9.71 6.71 -11.55
C VAL A 50 10.20 5.66 -12.56
N CYS A 51 11.49 5.70 -12.88
CA CYS A 51 12.13 4.83 -13.88
C CYS A 51 12.89 3.64 -13.25
N LEU A 52 12.19 2.79 -12.49
CA LEU A 52 12.82 1.62 -11.86
C LEU A 52 13.08 0.47 -12.84
N THR A 53 12.18 0.25 -13.80
CA THR A 53 12.27 -0.84 -14.77
C THR A 53 13.32 -0.56 -15.86
N LYS A 54 14.00 -1.62 -16.31
CA LYS A 54 15.03 -1.50 -17.36
C LYS A 54 14.46 -0.94 -18.67
N SER A 55 13.19 -1.24 -18.99
CA SER A 55 12.48 -0.74 -20.16
C SER A 55 12.34 0.79 -20.16
N LYS A 56 12.11 1.41 -19.00
CA LYS A 56 11.99 2.87 -18.88
C LYS A 56 13.32 3.61 -18.97
N ARG A 57 14.43 2.98 -18.57
CA ARG A 57 15.77 3.61 -18.59
C ARG A 57 16.33 3.84 -20.00
N GLY A 58 15.83 3.10 -20.99
CA GLY A 58 16.29 3.20 -22.38
C GLY A 58 15.41 4.08 -23.28
N ASN A 59 14.29 4.59 -22.77
CA ASN A 59 13.38 5.43 -23.55
C ASN A 59 13.77 6.90 -23.41
N SER A 60 13.94 7.63 -24.52
CA SER A 60 14.26 9.06 -24.48
C SER A 60 13.08 9.89 -23.99
N MET A 61 11.84 9.45 -24.30
CA MET A 61 10.63 9.99 -23.71
C MET A 61 10.34 9.25 -22.40
N HIS A 62 10.54 9.95 -21.29
CA HIS A 62 10.29 9.43 -19.93
C HIS A 62 8.79 9.20 -19.66
N TYR A 63 7.92 9.81 -20.47
CA TYR A 63 6.46 9.78 -20.33
C TYR A 63 5.84 8.88 -21.41
N ASP A 64 5.08 7.89 -20.98
CA ASP A 64 4.18 7.10 -21.83
C ASP A 64 2.74 7.52 -21.51
N GLU A 65 2.04 8.03 -22.53
CA GLU A 65 0.68 8.55 -22.39
C GLU A 65 -0.30 7.47 -21.92
N GLY A 66 -0.16 6.23 -22.41
CA GLY A 66 -1.03 5.13 -22.00
C GLY A 66 -0.88 4.80 -20.51
N GLN A 67 0.37 4.78 -20.03
CA GLN A 67 0.66 4.58 -18.61
C GLN A 67 0.16 5.75 -17.75
N GLY A 68 0.31 6.98 -18.22
CA GLY A 68 -0.18 8.18 -17.53
C GLY A 68 -1.70 8.18 -17.36
N VAL A 69 -2.43 7.80 -18.41
CA VAL A 69 -3.89 7.68 -18.38
C VAL A 69 -4.34 6.60 -17.41
N GLU A 70 -3.71 5.42 -17.43
CA GLU A 70 -4.08 4.34 -16.51
C GLU A 70 -3.75 4.69 -15.04
N TRP A 71 -2.62 5.35 -14.81
CA TRP A 71 -2.25 5.89 -13.49
C TRP A 71 -3.27 6.92 -12.98
N GLN A 72 -3.68 7.87 -13.84
CA GLN A 72 -4.70 8.86 -13.52
C GLN A 72 -6.07 8.22 -13.30
N ALA A 73 -6.46 7.22 -14.10
CA ALA A 73 -7.73 6.52 -13.99
C ALA A 73 -7.91 5.85 -12.62
N GLN A 74 -6.84 5.30 -12.06
CA GLN A 74 -6.90 4.73 -10.71
C GLN A 74 -7.18 5.83 -9.66
N ARG A 75 -6.55 7.00 -9.78
CA ARG A 75 -6.73 8.13 -8.85
C ARG A 75 -8.08 8.82 -9.03
N SER A 76 -8.56 8.95 -10.27
CA SER A 76 -9.85 9.56 -10.57
C SER A 76 -11.02 8.72 -10.06
N ARG A 77 -10.89 7.38 -10.03
CA ARG A 77 -11.90 6.50 -9.41
C ARG A 77 -12.05 6.78 -7.92
N PHE A 78 -10.95 6.91 -7.18
CA PHE A 78 -11.00 7.24 -5.76
C PHE A 78 -11.47 8.67 -5.51
N ALA A 79 -11.02 9.64 -6.32
CA ALA A 79 -11.40 11.04 -6.18
C ALA A 79 -12.88 11.30 -6.49
N ASN A 80 -13.50 10.46 -7.33
CA ASN A 80 -14.93 10.54 -7.66
C ASN A 80 -15.77 9.47 -6.95
N MET A 81 -15.24 8.84 -5.90
CA MET A 81 -15.97 7.82 -5.14
C MET A 81 -17.14 8.44 -4.37
N ASP A 82 -16.95 9.67 -3.87
CA ASP A 82 -18.02 10.50 -3.33
C ASP A 82 -18.45 11.59 -4.32
N LYS A 83 -19.75 11.89 -4.32
CA LYS A 83 -20.29 12.96 -5.15
C LYS A 83 -19.79 14.31 -4.65
N ASN A 84 -18.98 14.98 -5.47
CA ASN A 84 -18.62 16.38 -5.26
C ASN A 84 -19.66 17.28 -5.98
N PRO A 85 -20.44 18.12 -5.26
CA PRO A 85 -21.43 19.02 -5.85
C PRO A 85 -20.84 19.95 -6.93
N VAL A 86 -19.56 20.32 -6.80
CA VAL A 86 -18.85 21.19 -7.74
C VAL A 86 -18.52 20.49 -9.05
N ASN A 87 -18.26 19.18 -9.03
CA ASN A 87 -17.90 18.42 -10.24
C ASN A 87 -19.14 17.99 -11.05
N GLN A 88 -20.33 17.98 -10.43
CA GLN A 88 -21.58 17.55 -11.08
C GLN A 88 -22.27 18.67 -11.86
N SER A 89 -22.12 19.94 -11.46
CA SER A 89 -22.67 21.09 -12.21
C SER A 89 -22.13 21.18 -13.65
N HIS A 90 -20.91 20.68 -13.88
CA HIS A 90 -20.27 20.60 -15.19
C HIS A 90 -20.71 19.39 -16.04
N GLN A 91 -21.25 18.34 -15.42
CA GLN A 91 -21.72 17.14 -16.15
C GLN A 91 -23.21 17.25 -16.52
N GLU A 92 -24.00 18.02 -15.76
CA GLU A 92 -25.41 18.28 -16.06
C GLU A 92 -25.60 19.27 -17.23
N ASN A 93 -24.57 20.05 -17.58
CA ASN A 93 -24.58 21.02 -18.69
C ASN A 93 -23.91 20.52 -19.99
N LYS A 94 -23.74 19.20 -20.16
CA LYS A 94 -23.27 18.58 -21.41
C LYS A 94 -24.30 17.60 -21.93
#